data_AF-A0A382GS38-F1
#
_entry.id   AF-A0A382GS38-F1
#
_cell.length_a   1.000
_cell.length_b   1.000
_cell.length_c   1.000
_cell.angle_alpha   90.00
_cell.angle_beta   90.00
_cell.angle_gamma   90.00
#
_symmetry.space_group_name_H-M   'P 1'
#
loop_
_entity.id
_entity.type
_entity.pdbx_description
1 polymer ?
#
loop_
_entity_poly.entity_id
_entity_poly.type
_entity_poly.pdbx_seq_one_letter_code
_entity_poly.pdbx_strand_id
1 'polypeptide(L)'
;MNYKKNSLYIENISIQRIAKKFGTPAYCYSLNKLKLNIRNFKKYFISINPLLCFSVKSNSNFQILKEINKMGMGADVVSKGELIIALKAGISPKKIVFSGVGKTFDELKFAIDKNILLINSESESEINQIKKISKIKRKKIDIGVRLNPNID
;
A
#
# COMPACT_ATOMS: atom_id res chain seq x y z
N MET A 1 -13.48 11.95 -14.70
CA MET A 1 -13.92 13.36 -14.59
C MET A 1 -14.26 13.81 -15.98
N ASN A 2 -15.40 14.44 -16.16
CA ASN A 2 -15.85 14.95 -17.44
C ASN A 2 -16.72 16.18 -17.25
N TYR A 3 -16.68 17.08 -18.22
CA TYR A 3 -17.59 18.21 -18.29
C TYR A 3 -18.83 17.83 -19.08
N LYS A 4 -20.01 18.19 -18.57
CA LYS A 4 -21.29 18.12 -19.30
C LYS A 4 -21.94 19.49 -19.20
N LYS A 5 -22.18 20.16 -20.33
CA LYS A 5 -22.78 21.52 -20.39
C LYS A 5 -22.18 22.47 -19.33
N ASN A 6 -20.85 22.60 -19.35
CA ASN A 6 -20.07 23.45 -18.44
C ASN A 6 -20.09 23.08 -16.94
N SER A 7 -20.65 21.93 -16.56
CA SER A 7 -20.58 21.42 -15.18
C SER A 7 -19.60 20.24 -15.09
N LEU A 8 -18.71 20.27 -14.11
CA LEU A 8 -17.77 19.16 -13.84
C LEU A 8 -18.48 18.03 -13.10
N TYR A 9 -18.28 16.80 -13.57
CA TYR A 9 -18.79 15.58 -12.94
C TYR A 9 -17.64 14.67 -12.50
N ILE A 10 -17.82 14.07 -11.34
CA ILE A 10 -17.05 12.92 -10.88
C ILE A 10 -17.98 11.72 -10.99
N GLU A 11 -17.61 10.79 -11.89
CA GLU A 11 -18.50 9.71 -12.33
C GLU A 11 -19.82 10.30 -12.86
N ASN A 12 -20.97 9.97 -12.25
CA ASN A 12 -22.27 10.48 -12.66
C ASN A 12 -22.83 11.57 -11.72
N ILE A 13 -22.01 12.13 -10.83
CA ILE A 13 -22.43 13.12 -9.83
C ILE A 13 -21.74 14.46 -10.10
N SER A 14 -22.50 15.55 -10.14
CA SER A 14 -21.94 16.89 -10.32
C SER A 14 -21.15 17.34 -9.08
N ILE A 15 -20.05 18.06 -9.28
CA ILE A 15 -19.23 18.55 -8.17
C ILE A 15 -20.01 19.51 -7.27
N GLN A 16 -20.96 20.27 -7.80
CA GLN A 16 -21.79 21.19 -7.04
C GLN A 16 -22.69 20.45 -6.06
N ARG A 17 -23.24 19.29 -6.47
CA ARG A 17 -24.05 18.44 -5.57
C ARG A 17 -23.20 17.83 -4.46
N ILE A 18 -21.97 17.45 -4.77
CA ILE A 18 -21.01 16.95 -3.77
C ILE A 18 -20.67 18.06 -2.77
N ALA A 19 -20.29 19.25 -3.26
CA ALA A 19 -19.97 20.41 -2.43
C ALA A 19 -21.15 20.84 -1.54
N LYS A 20 -22.37 20.89 -2.07
CA LYS A 20 -23.57 21.22 -1.28
C LYS A 20 -23.86 20.19 -0.19
N LYS A 21 -23.61 18.90 -0.45
CA LYS A 21 -23.90 17.82 0.50
C LYS A 21 -22.84 17.68 1.59
N PHE A 22 -21.56 17.82 1.25
CA PHE A 22 -20.43 17.51 2.14
C PHE A 22 -19.63 18.74 2.58
N GLY A 23 -19.94 19.93 2.06
CA GLY A 23 -19.18 21.15 2.31
C GLY A 23 -17.87 21.22 1.53
N THR A 24 -17.16 22.33 1.70
CA THR A 24 -15.85 22.58 1.08
C THR A 24 -14.87 23.18 2.10
N PRO A 25 -13.57 22.84 2.04
CA PRO A 25 -12.93 21.96 1.07
C PRO A 25 -13.19 20.46 1.33
N ALA A 26 -13.23 19.65 0.26
CA ALA A 26 -13.41 18.21 0.36
C ALA A 26 -12.58 17.46 -0.70
N TYR A 27 -12.02 16.31 -0.33
CA TYR A 27 -11.43 15.37 -1.28
C TYR A 27 -12.51 14.47 -1.86
N CYS A 28 -12.52 14.31 -3.19
CA CYS A 28 -13.42 13.39 -3.88
C CYS A 28 -12.64 12.47 -4.82
N TYR A 29 -12.76 11.16 -4.59
CA TYR A 29 -12.09 10.12 -5.37
C TYR A 29 -13.12 9.34 -6.20
N SER A 30 -12.74 8.99 -7.44
CA SER A 30 -13.52 8.05 -8.25
C SER A 30 -13.02 6.63 -8.02
N LEU A 31 -13.87 5.78 -7.42
CA LEU A 31 -13.58 4.35 -7.27
C LEU A 31 -13.56 3.65 -8.63
N ASN A 32 -14.38 4.09 -9.59
CA ASN A 32 -14.35 3.54 -10.94
C ASN A 32 -13.00 3.82 -11.62
N LYS A 33 -12.43 5.00 -11.44
CA LYS A 33 -11.10 5.34 -11.96
C LYS A 33 -10.00 4.52 -11.28
N LEU A 34 -10.05 4.36 -9.95
CA LEU A 34 -9.11 3.48 -9.22
C LEU A 34 -9.14 2.06 -9.79
N LYS A 35 -10.33 1.48 -9.93
CA LYS A 35 -10.52 0.11 -10.48
C LYS A 35 -10.01 0.00 -11.91
N LEU A 36 -10.28 1.00 -12.76
CA LEU A 36 -9.78 1.02 -14.13
C LEU A 36 -8.25 1.06 -14.18
N ASN A 37 -7.62 1.93 -13.38
CA ASN A 37 -6.17 2.04 -13.33
C ASN A 37 -5.52 0.71 -12.92
N ILE A 38 -6.07 0.04 -11.89
CA ILE A 38 -5.56 -1.26 -11.43
C ILE A 38 -5.72 -2.34 -12.50
N ARG A 39 -6.88 -2.43 -13.16
CA ARG A 39 -7.10 -3.41 -14.25
C ARG A 39 -6.15 -3.18 -15.43
N ASN A 40 -6.00 -1.93 -15.84
CA ASN A 40 -5.11 -1.56 -16.93
C ASN A 40 -3.67 -1.90 -16.60
N PHE A 41 -3.22 -1.61 -15.38
CA PHE A 41 -1.87 -1.97 -14.95
C PHE A 41 -1.68 -3.49 -14.91
N LYS A 42 -2.62 -4.24 -14.31
CA LYS A 42 -2.60 -5.70 -14.29
C LYS A 42 -2.51 -6.33 -15.69
N LYS A 43 -3.21 -5.76 -16.67
CA LYS A 43 -3.24 -6.26 -18.05
C LYS A 43 -1.84 -6.40 -18.66
N TYR A 44 -0.93 -5.47 -18.36
CA TYR A 44 0.43 -5.49 -18.92
C TYR A 44 1.35 -6.54 -18.30
N PHE A 45 0.99 -7.09 -17.14
CA PHE A 45 1.81 -8.07 -16.41
C PHE A 45 1.16 -9.46 -16.34
N ILE A 46 0.18 -9.76 -17.21
CA ILE A 46 -0.55 -11.04 -17.18
C ILE A 46 0.39 -12.24 -17.31
N SER A 47 1.42 -12.16 -18.16
CA SER A 47 2.32 -13.29 -18.45
C SER A 47 3.15 -13.73 -17.23
N ILE A 48 3.56 -12.78 -16.38
CA ILE A 48 4.36 -13.07 -15.18
C ILE A 48 3.52 -13.09 -13.89
N ASN A 49 2.29 -12.60 -13.95
CA ASN A 49 1.30 -12.54 -12.87
C ASN A 49 1.91 -12.16 -11.50
N PRO A 50 2.53 -10.98 -11.37
CA PRO A 50 3.24 -10.61 -10.16
C PRO A 50 2.24 -10.21 -9.07
N LEU A 51 2.68 -10.29 -7.81
CA LEU A 51 1.97 -9.61 -6.74
C LEU A 51 2.14 -8.10 -6.91
N LEU A 52 1.03 -7.42 -7.21
CA LEU A 52 1.01 -5.96 -7.27
C LEU A 52 0.68 -5.37 -5.90
N CYS A 53 1.62 -4.62 -5.34
CA CYS A 53 1.46 -3.94 -4.07
C CYS A 53 1.17 -2.45 -4.27
N PHE A 54 0.07 -1.96 -3.69
CA PHE A 54 -0.23 -0.53 -3.67
C PHE A 54 0.58 0.16 -2.58
N SER A 55 1.29 1.23 -2.94
CA SER A 55 2.07 2.05 -2.00
C SER A 55 1.14 2.87 -1.09
N VAL A 56 0.94 2.44 0.15
CA VAL A 56 -0.05 3.01 1.08
C VAL A 56 0.18 4.50 1.36
N LYS A 57 1.44 4.94 1.39
CA LYS A 57 1.81 6.36 1.54
C LYS A 57 1.20 7.29 0.48
N SER A 58 0.80 6.79 -0.68
CA SER A 58 0.18 7.64 -1.71
C SER A 58 -1.26 8.00 -1.34
N ASN A 59 -1.97 7.09 -0.66
CA ASN A 59 -3.31 7.35 -0.12
C ASN A 59 -3.69 6.25 0.88
N SER A 60 -3.65 6.56 2.17
CA SER A 60 -3.96 5.61 3.25
C SER A 60 -5.45 5.56 3.62
N ASN A 61 -6.33 6.15 2.80
CA ASN A 61 -7.76 6.11 3.06
C ASN A 61 -8.26 4.66 3.15
N PHE A 62 -8.90 4.34 4.28
CA PHE A 62 -9.34 2.98 4.60
C PHE A 62 -10.24 2.36 3.52
N GLN A 63 -11.14 3.15 2.93
CA GLN A 63 -12.04 2.64 1.89
C GLN A 63 -11.30 2.32 0.59
N ILE A 64 -10.29 3.11 0.22
CA ILE A 64 -9.41 2.81 -0.93
C ILE A 64 -8.67 1.49 -0.68
N LEU A 65 -8.12 1.29 0.52
CA LEU A 65 -7.41 0.06 0.88
C LEU A 65 -8.32 -1.18 0.83
N LYS A 66 -9.59 -1.06 1.26
CA LYS A 66 -10.56 -2.14 1.11
C LYS A 66 -10.86 -2.45 -0.36
N GLU A 67 -10.98 -1.43 -1.21
CA GLU A 67 -11.26 -1.65 -2.63
C GLU A 67 -10.08 -2.28 -3.37
N ILE A 68 -8.84 -1.89 -3.12
CA ILE A 68 -7.66 -2.56 -3.72
C ILE A 68 -7.54 -4.01 -3.25
N ASN A 69 -7.91 -4.31 -1.99
CA ASN A 69 -7.91 -5.66 -1.45
C ASN A 69 -8.92 -6.55 -2.17
N LYS A 70 -10.15 -6.05 -2.39
CA LYS A 70 -11.18 -6.74 -3.20
C LYS A 70 -10.70 -7.02 -4.62
N MET A 71 -9.80 -6.19 -5.15
CA MET A 71 -9.18 -6.40 -6.46
C MET A 71 -7.95 -7.32 -6.41
N GLY A 72 -7.64 -7.92 -5.26
CA GLY A 72 -6.58 -8.89 -5.06
C GLY A 72 -5.17 -8.31 -4.97
N MET A 73 -5.02 -6.99 -4.84
CA MET A 73 -3.72 -6.33 -4.65
C MET A 73 -3.14 -6.57 -3.25
N GLY A 74 -1.83 -6.42 -3.14
CA GLY A 74 -1.10 -6.29 -1.88
C GLY A 74 -0.92 -4.84 -1.44
N ALA A 75 -0.12 -4.64 -0.39
CA ALA A 75 0.26 -3.32 0.11
C ALA A 75 1.79 -3.22 0.24
N ASP A 76 2.34 -2.10 -0.20
CA ASP A 76 3.69 -1.66 0.17
C ASP A 76 3.52 -0.58 1.23
N VAL A 77 4.02 -0.86 2.43
CA VAL A 77 3.88 0.00 3.61
C VAL A 77 5.24 0.52 4.02
N VAL A 78 5.28 1.74 4.57
CA VAL A 78 6.52 2.37 5.05
C VAL A 78 6.51 2.69 6.54
N SER A 79 5.47 2.28 7.26
CA SER A 79 5.42 2.40 8.72
C SER A 79 4.52 1.33 9.35
N LYS A 80 4.63 1.14 10.66
CA LYS A 80 3.68 0.31 11.43
C LYS A 80 2.25 0.83 11.35
N GLY A 81 2.03 2.15 11.24
CA GLY A 81 0.70 2.72 11.08
C GLY A 81 0.04 2.27 9.77
N GLU A 82 0.79 2.31 8.68
CA GLU A 82 0.34 1.81 7.37
C GLU A 82 0.14 0.30 7.36
N LEU A 83 1.02 -0.46 8.03
CA LEU A 83 0.84 -1.90 8.19
C LEU A 83 -0.46 -2.21 8.95
N ILE A 84 -0.76 -1.49 10.03
CA ILE A 84 -2.00 -1.68 10.80
C ILE A 84 -3.22 -1.40 9.94
N ILE A 85 -3.26 -0.28 9.21
CA ILE A 85 -4.43 0.09 8.42
C ILE A 85 -4.63 -0.83 7.21
N ALA A 86 -3.54 -1.31 6.58
CA ALA A 86 -3.59 -2.33 5.53
C ALA A 86 -4.17 -3.66 6.04
N LEU A 87 -3.71 -4.13 7.20
CA LEU A 87 -4.24 -5.33 7.85
C LEU A 87 -5.73 -5.17 8.22
N LYS A 88 -6.11 -4.03 8.78
CA LYS A 88 -7.51 -3.72 9.11
C LYS A 88 -8.40 -3.65 7.86
N ALA A 89 -7.85 -3.23 6.71
CA ALA A 89 -8.56 -3.24 5.43
C ALA A 89 -8.74 -4.66 4.84
N GLY A 90 -8.20 -5.68 5.52
CA GLY A 90 -8.31 -7.09 5.16
C GLY A 90 -7.24 -7.57 4.18
N ILE A 91 -6.19 -6.77 3.92
CA ILE A 91 -5.08 -7.20 3.08
C ILE A 91 -4.32 -8.31 3.81
N SER A 92 -4.20 -9.48 3.19
CA SER A 92 -3.48 -10.61 3.77
C SER A 92 -2.04 -10.22 4.10
N PRO A 93 -1.50 -10.58 5.29
CA PRO A 93 -0.09 -10.33 5.60
C PRO A 93 0.86 -10.87 4.53
N LYS A 94 0.51 -12.00 3.90
CA LYS A 94 1.27 -12.61 2.80
C LYS A 94 1.22 -11.85 1.48
N LYS A 95 0.58 -10.68 1.47
CA LYS A 95 0.58 -9.72 0.37
C LYS A 95 1.09 -8.34 0.81
N ILE A 96 1.73 -8.23 1.97
CA ILE A 96 2.26 -6.96 2.49
C ILE A 96 3.78 -6.98 2.49
N VAL A 97 4.36 -5.96 1.87
CA VAL A 97 5.80 -5.68 1.87
C VAL A 97 6.05 -4.43 2.71
N PHE A 98 7.06 -4.46 3.58
CA PHE A 98 7.45 -3.31 4.41
C PHE A 98 8.77 -2.72 3.90
N SER A 99 8.70 -1.54 3.30
CA SER A 99 9.82 -0.77 2.75
C SER A 99 10.08 0.50 3.58
N GLY A 100 11.08 1.31 3.20
CA GLY A 100 11.40 2.57 3.85
C GLY A 100 12.63 2.49 4.75
N VAL A 101 13.46 3.54 4.73
CA VAL A 101 14.59 3.68 5.65
C VAL A 101 14.09 3.95 7.08
N GLY A 102 14.88 3.54 8.08
CA GLY A 102 14.64 3.95 9.46
C GLY A 102 13.55 3.16 10.21
N LYS A 103 13.22 1.94 9.77
CA LYS A 103 12.29 1.08 10.50
C LYS A 103 12.83 0.83 11.91
N THR A 104 12.02 1.12 12.92
CA THR A 104 12.42 0.91 14.31
C THR A 104 12.33 -0.57 14.70
N PHE A 105 13.00 -0.95 15.81
CA PHE A 105 12.95 -2.31 16.34
C PHE A 105 11.52 -2.80 16.58
N ASP A 106 10.64 -1.94 17.09
CA ASP A 106 9.24 -2.27 17.38
C ASP A 106 8.40 -2.44 16.11
N GLU A 107 8.69 -1.67 15.07
CA GLU A 107 8.03 -1.83 13.77
C GLU A 107 8.45 -3.13 13.10
N LEU A 108 9.75 -3.45 13.12
CA LEU A 108 10.29 -4.72 12.62
C LEU A 108 9.68 -5.89 13.38
N LYS A 109 9.70 -5.84 14.72
CA LYS A 109 9.13 -6.88 15.58
C LYS A 109 7.65 -7.09 15.28
N PHE A 110 6.89 -6.01 15.12
CA PHE A 110 5.48 -6.07 14.78
C PHE A 110 5.25 -6.70 13.40
N ALA A 111 6.01 -6.32 12.38
CA ALA A 111 5.93 -6.90 11.04
C ALA A 111 6.25 -8.40 11.02
N ILE A 112 7.28 -8.81 11.76
CA ILE A 112 7.68 -10.21 11.92
C ILE A 112 6.58 -11.02 12.62
N ASP A 113 5.97 -10.45 13.66
CA ASP A 113 4.85 -11.06 14.41
C ASP A 113 3.60 -11.20 13.55
N LYS A 114 3.34 -10.23 12.67
CA LYS A 114 2.25 -10.32 11.68
C LYS A 114 2.56 -11.25 10.51
N ASN A 115 3.78 -11.79 10.43
CA ASN A 115 4.19 -12.76 9.43
C ASN A 115 3.95 -12.24 7.99
N ILE A 116 4.27 -10.97 7.76
CA ILE A 116 4.11 -10.32 6.45
C ILE A 116 4.94 -11.01 5.36
N LEU A 117 4.72 -10.65 4.09
CA LEU A 117 5.40 -11.29 2.97
C LEU A 117 6.91 -11.03 3.00
N LEU A 118 7.31 -9.77 3.13
CA LEU A 118 8.70 -9.36 2.98
C LEU A 118 8.98 -8.07 3.75
N ILE A 119 10.14 -8.01 4.39
CA ILE A 119 10.72 -6.76 4.90
C ILE A 119 11.88 -6.40 3.99
N ASN A 120 11.79 -5.26 3.30
CA ASN A 120 12.86 -4.73 2.46
C ASN A 120 13.81 -3.92 3.34
N SER A 121 14.93 -4.53 3.71
CA SER A 121 15.99 -3.88 4.48
C SER A 121 16.77 -2.91 3.61
N GLU A 122 17.01 -1.70 4.13
CA GLU A 122 17.73 -0.63 3.42
C GLU A 122 19.13 -0.35 3.99
N SER A 123 19.52 -1.05 5.07
CA SER A 123 20.85 -0.93 5.68
C SER A 123 21.26 -2.20 6.41
N GLU A 124 22.56 -2.38 6.63
CA GLU A 124 23.09 -3.46 7.46
C GLU A 124 22.61 -3.35 8.92
N SER A 125 22.49 -2.13 9.44
CA SER A 125 21.96 -1.87 10.79
C SER A 125 20.56 -2.46 10.96
N GLU A 126 19.68 -2.29 9.97
CA GLU A 126 18.34 -2.85 9.98
C GLU A 126 18.37 -4.40 9.92
N ILE A 127 19.24 -4.98 9.09
CA ILE A 127 19.47 -6.44 9.07
C ILE A 127 19.89 -6.95 10.45
N ASN A 128 20.79 -6.24 11.13
CA ASN A 128 21.26 -6.60 12.47
C ASN A 128 20.14 -6.53 13.51
N GLN A 129 19.20 -5.57 13.40
CA GLN A 129 17.99 -5.55 14.23
C GLN A 129 17.08 -6.75 13.94
N ILE A 130 16.84 -7.08 12.68
CA ILE A 130 16.04 -8.25 12.27
C ILE A 130 16.69 -9.54 12.81
N LYS A 131 18.02 -9.68 12.73
CA LYS A 131 18.76 -10.81 13.32
C LYS A 131 18.55 -10.94 14.83
N LYS A 132 18.57 -9.82 15.57
CA LYS A 132 18.28 -9.82 17.02
C LYS A 132 16.87 -10.34 17.29
N ILE A 133 15.88 -9.86 16.54
CA ILE A 133 14.48 -10.31 16.68
C ILE A 133 14.33 -11.78 16.30
N SER A 134 14.99 -12.22 15.22
CA SER A 134 15.02 -13.62 14.77
C SER A 134 15.53 -14.55 15.88
N LYS A 135 16.64 -14.20 16.55
CA LYS A 135 17.18 -14.96 17.69
C LYS A 135 16.20 -15.02 18.85
N ILE A 136 15.64 -13.88 19.26
CA ILE A 136 14.65 -13.80 20.35
C ILE A 136 13.45 -14.70 20.07
N LYS A 137 12.97 -14.70 18.82
CA LYS A 137 11.79 -15.47 18.40
C LYS A 137 12.08 -16.90 17.95
N ARG A 138 13.35 -17.30 17.88
CA ARG A 138 13.81 -18.59 17.32
C ARG A 138 13.16 -18.89 15.95
N LYS A 139 13.05 -17.87 15.11
CA LYS A 139 12.36 -17.93 13.80
C LYS A 139 13.27 -17.46 12.69
N LYS A 140 13.30 -18.20 11.57
CA LYS A 140 13.94 -17.73 10.33
C LYS A 140 13.07 -16.64 9.69
N ILE A 141 13.68 -15.53 9.31
CA ILE A 141 12.99 -14.36 8.76
C ILE A 141 13.60 -14.06 7.40
N ASP A 142 12.78 -14.13 6.37
CA ASP A 142 13.19 -13.77 5.02
C ASP A 142 13.13 -12.25 4.88
N ILE A 143 14.18 -11.69 4.26
CA ILE A 143 14.33 -10.26 4.03
C ILE A 143 14.64 -10.01 2.56
N GLY A 144 14.19 -8.87 2.05
CA GLY A 144 14.69 -8.28 0.82
C GLY A 144 15.83 -7.33 1.17
N VAL A 145 16.79 -7.15 0.27
CA VAL A 145 17.80 -6.09 0.37
C VAL A 145 17.53 -5.09 -0.74
N ARG A 146 17.33 -3.83 -0.37
CA ARG A 146 17.12 -2.75 -1.34
C ARG A 146 18.48 -2.31 -1.88
N LEU A 147 18.70 -2.50 -3.18
CA LEU A 147 19.92 -2.11 -3.87
C LEU A 147 19.73 -0.76 -4.57
N ASN A 148 20.76 0.07 -4.54
CA ASN A 148 20.85 1.28 -5.36
C ASN A 148 21.61 0.91 -6.65
N PRO A 149 20.96 0.89 -7.83
CA PRO A 149 21.55 0.32 -9.04
C PRO A 149 22.65 1.16 -9.69
N ASN A 150 23.19 2.18 -9.01
CA ASN A 150 24.21 3.11 -9.51
C ASN A 150 23.98 3.54 -10.97
N ILE A 151 22.75 4.01 -11.24
CA ILE A 151 22.35 4.53 -12.54
C ILE A 151 22.63 6.03 -12.56
N ASP A 152 23.45 6.46 -13.53
CA ASP A 152 23.59 7.86 -13.93
C ASP A 152 22.44 8.26 -14.87
#